data_AF-A0A396G1U2-F1
#
_entry.id   AF-A0A396G1U2-F1
#
_cell.length_a   1.000
_cell.length_b   1.000
_cell.length_c   1.000
_cell.angle_alpha   90.00
_cell.angle_beta   90.00
_cell.angle_gamma   90.00
#
_symmetry.space_group_name_H-M   'P 1'
#
loop_
_entity.id
_entity.type
_entity.pdbx_description
1 polymer ?
#
loop_
_entity_poly.entity_id
_entity_poly.type
_entity_poly.pdbx_seq_one_letter_code
_entity_poly.pdbx_strand_id
1 'polypeptide(L)' 'MTANAFEEDRQKTLDAGMNAHVSKPVDMNVLFRVMAKFI' A
#
# COMPACT_ATOMS: atom_id res chain seq x y z
N MET A 1 -1.39 8.22 -13.36
CA MET A 1 -0.88 6.83 -13.21
C MET A 1 -1.99 5.90 -13.64
N THR A 2 -1.73 4.99 -14.57
CA THR A 2 -2.75 4.05 -15.07
C THR A 2 -3.09 3.04 -13.98
N ALA A 3 -4.32 2.51 -13.96
CA ALA A 3 -4.75 1.53 -12.94
C ALA A 3 -3.83 0.29 -12.88
N ASN A 4 -3.20 -0.06 -14.00
CA ASN A 4 -2.29 -1.21 -14.10
C ASN A 4 -0.99 -1.03 -13.30
N ALA A 5 -0.47 0.21 -13.20
CA ALA A 5 0.75 0.48 -12.45
C ALA A 5 0.54 0.35 -10.93
N PHE A 6 -0.68 0.63 -10.44
CA PHE A 6 -1.02 0.44 -9.03
C PHE A 6 -1.09 -1.04 -8.63
N GLU A 7 -1.61 -1.89 -9.50
CA GLU A 7 -1.71 -3.33 -9.23
C GLU A 7 -0.32 -4.00 -9.26
N GLU A 8 0.52 -3.61 -10.22
CA GLU A 8 1.89 -4.12 -10.32
C GLU A 8 2.74 -3.71 -9.11
N ASP A 9 2.64 -2.45 -8.67
CA ASP A 9 3.34 -1.98 -7.48
C ASP A 9 2.86 -2.69 -6.21
N ARG A 10 1.56 -2.94 -6.10
CA ARG A 10 0.99 -3.72 -5.00
C ARG A 10 1.58 -5.14 -4.98
N GLN A 11 1.58 -5.83 -6.12
CA GLN A 11 2.10 -7.19 -6.21
C GLN A 11 3.60 -7.25 -5.89
N LYS A 12 4.41 -6.32 -6.42
CA LYS A 12 5.85 -6.22 -6.11
C LYS A 12 6.11 -6.01 -4.63
N THR A 13 5.32 -5.17 -3.96
CA THR A 13 5.48 -4.98 -2.51
C THR A 13 5.10 -6.23 -1.70
N LEU A 14 4.08 -6.97 -2.14
CA LEU A 14 3.69 -8.23 -1.52
C LEU A 14 4.79 -9.30 -1.70
N ASP A 15 5.31 -9.45 -2.92
CA ASP A 15 6.37 -10.42 -3.24
C ASP A 15 7.68 -10.12 -2.48
N ALA A 16 7.96 -8.83 -2.22
CA ALA A 16 9.08 -8.39 -1.41
C ALA A 16 8.90 -8.65 0.11
N GLY A 17 7.77 -9.22 0.53
CA GLY A 17 7.47 -9.54 1.92
C GLY A 17 6.96 -8.35 2.74
N MET A 18 6.43 -7.30 2.11
CA MET A 18 5.84 -6.18 2.83
C MET A 18 4.44 -6.51 3.36
N ASN A 19 4.14 -6.05 4.56
CA ASN A 19 2.87 -6.34 5.24
C ASN A 19 1.68 -5.55 4.67
N ALA A 20 1.92 -4.39 4.07
CA ALA A 20 0.89 -3.55 3.46
C ALA A 20 1.49 -2.57 2.45
N HIS A 21 0.68 -2.14 1.48
CA HIS A 21 1.00 -1.09 0.51
C HIS A 21 0.07 0.11 0.70
N VAL A 22 0.63 1.32 0.79
CA VAL A 22 -0.11 2.59 0.80
C VAL A 22 0.35 3.43 -0.37
N SER A 23 -0.57 3.66 -1.31
CA SER A 23 -0.31 4.39 -2.54
C SER A 23 -0.16 5.91 -2.31
N LYS A 24 0.58 6.58 -3.21
CA LYS A 24 0.71 8.05 -3.23
C LYS A 24 -0.35 8.70 -4.14
N PRO A 25 -0.77 9.96 -3.90
CA PRO A 25 -0.44 10.78 -2.72
C PRO A 25 -1.00 10.14 -1.44
N VAL A 26 -0.24 10.24 -0.35
CA VAL A 26 -0.56 9.51 0.89
C VAL A 26 -1.79 10.10 1.55
N ASP A 27 -2.83 9.28 1.72
CA ASP A 27 -3.97 9.60 2.57
C ASP A 27 -3.66 9.19 4.02
N MET A 28 -3.60 10.18 4.91
CA MET A 28 -3.28 9.97 6.33
C MET A 28 -4.33 9.09 7.04
N ASN A 29 -5.60 9.17 6.66
CA ASN A 29 -6.65 8.33 7.25
C ASN A 29 -6.44 6.85 6.89
N VAL A 30 -6.03 6.59 5.65
CA VAL A 30 -5.70 5.24 5.19
C VAL A 30 -4.45 4.74 5.89
N LEU A 31 -3.42 5.58 6.01
CA LEU A 31 -2.18 5.22 6.70
C LEU A 31 -2.43 4.83 8.16
N PHE A 32 -3.15 5.66 8.93
CA PHE A 32 -3.48 5.34 10.33
C PHE A 32 -4.29 4.06 10.45
N ARG A 33 -5.26 3.83 9.57
CA ARG A 33 -6.05 2.60 9.56
C ARG A 33 -5.21 1.36 9.27
N VAL A 34 -4.21 1.48 8.39
CA VAL A 34 -3.30 0.38 8.08
C VAL A 34 -2.38 0.11 9.28
N MET A 35 -1.76 1.14 9.86
CA MET A 35 -0.89 0.98 11.03
C MET A 35 -1.62 0.37 12.23
N ALA A 36 -2.87 0.76 12.46
CA ALA A 36 -3.71 0.20 13.53
C ALA A 36 -4.00 -1.31 13.39
N LYS A 37 -3.71 -1.94 12.25
CA LYS A 37 -3.82 -3.40 12.09
C LYS A 37 -2.59 -4.16 12.59
N PHE A 38 -1.49 -3.45 12.87
CA PHE A 38 -0.19 -4.04 13.22
C PHE A 38 0.31 -3.64 14.62
N ILE A 39 -0.52 -2.94 15.38
CA ILE A 39 -0.32 -2.59 16.79
C ILE A 39 -1.36 -3.37 17.59
#